data_AF-A0A3E1Y6J9-F1
#
_entry.id   AF-A0A3E1Y6J9-F1
#
_cell.length_a   1.000
_cell.length_b   1.000
_cell.length_c   1.000
_cell.angle_alpha   90.00
_cell.angle_beta   90.00
_cell.angle_gamma   90.00
#
_symmetry.space_group_name_H-M   'P 1'
#
loop_
_entity.id
_entity.type
_entity.pdbx_description
1 polymer ?
#
loop_
_entity_poly.entity_id
_entity_poly.type
_entity_poly.pdbx_seq_one_letter_code
_entity_poly.pdbx_strand_id
1 'polypeptide(L)'
;MSLSMFVELVYKLIAIKVMCKLYYSFCAFLCFLVSGVQVFGLSREDSLSRYEKLDSSDLIVASFSYKVGEQPLGQVATLKIPDGYRLLDGQQSRVLVEQLWGNNENTNTIGVLIPDRTSPMDKDLTGIIISFEPTGYLSEEGAQRINYNRLMRNMKEEIQEDNALRNRRSIGTIKTIDWAFPPYFNKFNHSLHLAKIFKFESKGSSSLINYEIRLLGRNGALCFTAIGKSTDLQKLRNQLVSISYLAQFTPGNRYTDYLPGSDFTSNWGQESSFFAPVLFSKEKLMLGLKSTLILTLILLVMTKFVFIMHVFHQRKQSRKDIKINFDVRIDEQLN
;
A
#
# COMPACT_ATOMS: atom_id res chain seq x y z
N MET A 1 -51.10 -7.95 62.22
CA MET A 1 -49.89 -8.59 61.65
C MET A 1 -48.68 -7.89 62.28
N SER A 2 -47.81 -8.59 63.03
CA SER A 2 -46.73 -7.93 63.78
C SER A 2 -45.66 -7.36 62.84
N LEU A 3 -44.99 -6.28 63.26
CA LEU A 3 -43.93 -5.59 62.49
C LEU A 3 -42.81 -6.57 62.03
N SER A 4 -42.56 -7.61 62.84
CA SER A 4 -41.67 -8.74 62.52
C SER A 4 -42.09 -9.51 61.27
N MET A 5 -43.39 -9.78 61.09
CA MET A 5 -43.90 -10.52 59.94
C MET A 5 -43.82 -9.71 58.64
N PHE A 6 -43.96 -8.39 58.73
CA PHE A 6 -43.91 -7.51 57.56
C PHE A 6 -42.48 -7.36 57.02
N VAL A 7 -41.49 -7.23 57.92
CA VAL A 7 -40.07 -7.16 57.55
C VAL A 7 -39.60 -8.48 56.91
N GLU A 8 -40.03 -9.63 57.42
CA GLU A 8 -39.67 -10.94 56.86
C GLU A 8 -40.30 -11.17 55.48
N LEU A 9 -41.53 -10.69 55.26
CA LEU A 9 -42.21 -10.76 53.97
C LEU A 9 -41.52 -9.88 52.92
N VAL A 10 -41.11 -8.66 53.30
CA VAL A 10 -40.37 -7.74 52.43
C VAL A 10 -39.00 -8.30 52.06
N TYR A 11 -38.29 -8.93 53.01
CA TYR A 11 -37.00 -9.57 52.75
C TYR A 11 -37.13 -10.75 51.79
N LYS A 12 -38.17 -11.59 51.95
CA LYS A 12 -38.48 -12.68 51.01
C LYS A 12 -38.84 -12.16 49.62
N LEU A 13 -39.60 -11.07 49.49
CA LEU A 13 -39.95 -10.46 48.21
C LEU A 13 -38.74 -9.84 47.48
N ILE A 14 -37.81 -9.24 48.22
CA ILE A 14 -36.56 -8.69 47.67
C ILE A 14 -35.64 -9.83 47.23
N ALA A 15 -35.50 -10.88 48.03
CA ALA A 15 -34.73 -12.07 47.68
C ALA A 15 -35.27 -12.78 46.43
N ILE A 16 -36.59 -12.89 46.29
CA ILE A 16 -37.26 -13.45 45.09
C ILE A 16 -37.00 -12.59 43.84
N LYS A 17 -37.06 -11.25 43.96
CA LYS A 17 -36.75 -10.35 42.82
C LYS A 17 -35.28 -10.40 42.40
N VAL A 18 -34.36 -10.56 43.34
CA VAL A 18 -32.92 -10.71 43.06
C VAL A 18 -32.63 -12.07 42.41
N MET A 19 -33.21 -13.14 42.95
CA MET A 19 -33.13 -14.49 42.38
C MET A 19 -33.73 -14.58 40.97
N CYS A 20 -34.87 -13.92 40.71
CA CYS A 20 -35.44 -13.83 39.35
C CYS A 20 -34.53 -13.07 38.39
N LYS A 21 -33.90 -11.96 38.81
CA LYS A 21 -32.95 -11.22 37.95
C LYS A 21 -31.68 -12.03 37.66
N LEU A 22 -31.16 -12.76 38.64
CA LEU A 22 -30.03 -13.68 38.45
C LEU A 22 -30.41 -14.86 37.55
N TYR A 23 -31.63 -15.40 37.67
CA TYR A 23 -32.14 -16.46 36.80
C TYR A 23 -32.31 -15.99 35.35
N TYR A 24 -32.87 -14.80 35.11
CA TYR A 24 -32.97 -14.23 33.76
C TYR A 24 -31.60 -13.88 33.17
N SER A 25 -30.65 -13.41 33.99
CA SER A 25 -29.26 -13.16 33.57
C SER A 25 -28.52 -14.45 33.23
N PHE A 26 -28.76 -15.53 33.97
CA PHE A 26 -28.20 -16.86 33.73
C PHE A 26 -28.83 -17.52 32.48
N CYS A 27 -30.14 -17.40 32.29
CA CYS A 27 -30.83 -17.87 31.07
C CYS A 27 -30.39 -17.07 29.83
N ALA A 28 -30.16 -15.76 29.93
CA ALA A 28 -29.62 -14.95 28.83
C ALA A 28 -28.17 -15.35 28.48
N PHE A 29 -27.36 -15.69 29.49
CA PHE A 29 -25.99 -16.19 29.28
C PHE A 29 -25.97 -17.60 28.67
N LEU A 30 -26.92 -18.48 29.06
CA LEU A 30 -27.09 -19.79 28.44
C LEU A 30 -27.56 -19.70 26.98
N CYS A 31 -28.44 -18.74 26.63
CA CYS A 31 -28.83 -18.48 25.25
C CYS A 31 -27.67 -17.97 24.37
N PHE A 32 -26.70 -17.25 24.95
CA PHE A 32 -25.46 -16.85 24.27
C PHE A 32 -24.47 -18.02 24.08
N LEU A 33 -24.52 -19.04 24.93
CA LEU A 33 -23.69 -20.25 24.78
C LEU A 33 -24.29 -21.27 23.79
N VAL A 34 -25.61 -21.33 23.63
CA VAL A 34 -26.30 -22.21 22.66
C VAL A 34 -26.27 -21.65 21.23
N SER A 35 -26.06 -20.34 21.05
CA SER A 35 -25.76 -19.75 19.73
C SER A 35 -24.31 -19.97 19.29
N GLY A 36 -23.48 -20.60 20.12
CA GLY A 36 -22.14 -21.08 19.78
C GLY A 36 -22.09 -22.52 19.24
N VAL A 37 -23.25 -23.16 19.01
CA VAL A 37 -23.28 -24.46 18.33
C VAL A 37 -22.96 -24.23 16.85
N GLN A 38 -21.80 -24.77 16.48
CA GLN A 38 -21.30 -25.00 15.14
C GLN A 38 -22.41 -25.05 14.08
N VAL A 39 -22.51 -23.98 13.29
CA VAL A 39 -22.93 -24.14 11.89
C VAL A 39 -21.80 -24.94 11.24
N PHE A 40 -21.87 -26.27 11.38
CA PHE A 40 -21.41 -27.12 10.30
C PHE A 40 -22.29 -26.72 9.12
N GLY A 41 -21.76 -25.81 8.31
CA GLY A 41 -22.26 -25.62 6.97
C GLY A 41 -22.20 -26.99 6.33
N LEU A 42 -23.35 -27.65 6.23
CA LEU A 42 -23.58 -28.64 5.21
C LEU A 42 -23.43 -27.88 3.91
N SER A 43 -22.18 -27.84 3.44
CA SER A 43 -21.78 -27.41 2.12
C SER A 43 -22.46 -28.36 1.13
N ARG A 44 -23.73 -28.09 0.86
CA ARG A 44 -24.35 -28.49 -0.38
C ARG A 44 -23.69 -27.60 -1.42
N GLU A 45 -22.71 -28.15 -2.13
CA GLU A 45 -21.97 -27.49 -3.20
C GLU A 45 -22.97 -27.01 -4.26
N ASP A 46 -23.46 -25.79 -4.08
CA ASP A 46 -24.22 -25.09 -5.10
C ASP A 46 -23.20 -24.65 -6.16
N SER A 47 -23.12 -25.47 -7.20
CA SER A 47 -22.02 -25.57 -8.16
C SER A 47 -21.91 -24.33 -9.06
N LEU A 48 -22.78 -23.34 -8.87
CA LEU A 48 -22.88 -22.11 -9.65
C LEU A 48 -22.23 -20.89 -8.97
N SER A 49 -21.97 -20.95 -7.66
CA SER A 49 -21.29 -19.85 -6.93
C SER A 49 -19.79 -19.73 -7.23
N ARG A 50 -19.21 -20.76 -7.86
CA ARG A 50 -17.78 -20.81 -8.20
C ARG A 50 -17.39 -19.91 -9.38
N TYR A 51 -18.37 -19.35 -10.10
CA TYR A 51 -18.15 -18.56 -11.32
C TYR A 51 -18.45 -17.05 -11.21
N GLU A 52 -18.96 -16.54 -10.07
CA GLU A 52 -19.52 -15.18 -10.01
C GLU A 52 -18.72 -14.17 -9.16
N LYS A 53 -17.46 -14.45 -8.87
CA LYS A 53 -16.57 -13.46 -8.25
C LYS A 53 -15.29 -13.37 -9.06
N LEU A 54 -15.33 -12.56 -10.12
CA LEU A 54 -14.10 -12.00 -10.69
C LEU A 54 -13.27 -11.48 -9.52
N ASP A 55 -11.99 -11.88 -9.45
CA ASP A 55 -11.09 -11.34 -8.45
C ASP A 55 -11.11 -9.80 -8.60
N SER A 56 -11.02 -9.05 -7.50
CA SER A 56 -11.02 -7.57 -7.60
C SER A 56 -9.88 -7.08 -8.51
N SER A 57 -8.79 -7.84 -8.56
CA SER A 57 -7.66 -7.65 -9.47
C SER A 57 -8.08 -7.77 -10.94
N ASP A 58 -8.90 -8.77 -11.29
CA ASP A 58 -9.37 -9.00 -12.66
C ASP A 58 -10.27 -7.87 -13.16
N LEU A 59 -11.14 -7.35 -12.28
CA LEU A 59 -11.98 -6.19 -12.58
C LEU A 59 -11.12 -4.94 -12.85
N ILE A 60 -10.09 -4.71 -12.04
CA ILE A 60 -9.16 -3.59 -12.23
C ILE A 60 -8.42 -3.75 -13.56
N VAL A 61 -7.91 -4.94 -13.86
CA VAL A 61 -7.18 -5.22 -15.11
C VAL A 61 -8.07 -5.06 -16.33
N ALA A 62 -9.33 -5.49 -16.25
CA ALA A 62 -10.32 -5.33 -17.32
C ALA A 62 -10.70 -3.87 -17.56
N SER A 63 -10.58 -3.00 -16.54
CA SER A 63 -10.83 -1.56 -16.67
C SER A 63 -9.73 -0.80 -17.42
N PHE A 64 -8.57 -1.43 -17.65
CA PHE A 64 -7.45 -0.75 -18.27
C PHE A 64 -7.68 -0.46 -19.76
N SER A 65 -7.48 0.80 -20.12
CA SER A 65 -7.34 1.26 -21.50
C SER A 65 -5.88 1.22 -21.92
N TYR A 66 -5.61 0.65 -23.08
CA TYR A 66 -4.26 0.45 -23.60
C TYR A 66 -4.02 1.30 -24.84
N LYS A 67 -2.84 1.91 -24.92
CA LYS A 67 -2.43 2.78 -26.03
C LYS A 67 -1.39 2.09 -26.91
N VAL A 68 -1.38 2.41 -28.19
CA VAL A 68 -0.44 1.91 -29.20
C VAL A 68 0.03 3.07 -30.09
N GLY A 69 1.03 2.82 -30.93
CA GLY A 69 1.60 3.85 -31.82
C GLY A 69 2.48 4.86 -31.08
N GLU A 70 2.59 6.07 -31.60
CA GLU A 70 3.34 7.13 -30.94
C GLU A 70 2.50 7.76 -29.82
N GLN A 71 3.06 7.78 -28.61
CA GLN A 71 2.39 8.31 -27.43
C GLN A 71 3.28 9.31 -26.69
N PRO A 72 2.70 10.40 -26.15
CA PRO A 72 3.44 11.29 -25.28
C PRO A 72 3.75 10.59 -23.95
N LEU A 73 4.98 10.79 -23.47
CA LEU A 73 5.43 10.40 -22.14
C LEU A 73 5.47 11.67 -21.27
N GLY A 74 4.32 11.97 -20.65
CA GLY A 74 4.12 13.24 -19.96
C GLY A 74 4.28 14.42 -20.91
N GLN A 75 5.01 15.46 -20.49
CA GLN A 75 5.31 16.65 -21.30
C GLN A 75 6.76 16.68 -21.82
N VAL A 76 7.55 15.64 -21.51
CA VAL A 76 9.02 15.67 -21.68
C VAL A 76 9.52 14.87 -22.87
N ALA A 77 8.78 13.85 -23.31
CA ALA A 77 9.21 12.94 -24.36
C ALA A 77 8.02 12.36 -25.12
N THR A 78 8.31 11.74 -26.26
CA THR A 78 7.41 10.80 -26.95
C THR A 78 8.03 9.42 -26.97
N LEU A 79 7.19 8.40 -27.09
CA LEU A 79 7.59 7.01 -27.26
C LEU A 79 6.82 6.43 -28.43
N LYS A 80 7.56 5.91 -29.41
CA LYS A 80 6.97 5.01 -30.41
C LYS A 80 6.83 3.63 -29.79
N ILE A 81 5.61 3.25 -29.45
CA ILE A 81 5.34 1.93 -28.87
C ILE A 81 5.70 0.87 -29.93
N PRO A 82 6.60 -0.08 -29.63
CA PRO A 82 6.97 -1.12 -30.58
C PRO A 82 5.80 -2.07 -30.86
N ASP A 83 5.82 -2.70 -32.03
CA ASP A 83 4.88 -3.76 -32.36
C ASP A 83 4.93 -4.89 -31.32
N GLY A 84 3.77 -5.46 -31.01
CA GLY A 84 3.65 -6.47 -29.95
C GLY A 84 3.69 -5.90 -28.53
N TYR A 85 3.56 -4.59 -28.36
CA TYR A 85 3.40 -3.94 -27.05
C TYR A 85 2.21 -3.00 -27.01
N ARG A 86 1.79 -2.72 -25.79
CA ARG A 86 0.75 -1.77 -25.45
C ARG A 86 1.13 -1.00 -24.18
N LEU A 87 0.75 0.27 -24.12
CA LEU A 87 1.10 1.19 -23.03
C LEU A 87 -0.11 1.45 -22.14
N LEU A 88 0.10 1.33 -20.83
CA LEU A 88 -0.73 1.98 -19.81
C LEU A 88 -0.15 3.36 -19.52
N ASP A 89 -1.01 4.37 -19.36
CA ASP A 89 -0.55 5.70 -18.94
C ASP A 89 -0.23 5.75 -17.43
N GLY A 90 0.34 6.86 -16.96
CA GLY A 90 0.84 6.99 -15.59
C GLY A 90 -0.19 6.67 -14.50
N GLN A 91 -1.46 7.04 -14.70
CA GLN A 91 -2.50 6.78 -13.68
C GLN A 91 -2.78 5.28 -13.58
N GLN A 92 -3.06 4.63 -14.71
CA GLN A 92 -3.33 3.19 -14.74
C GLN A 92 -2.09 2.38 -14.35
N SER A 93 -0.90 2.87 -14.72
CA SER A 93 0.38 2.26 -14.40
C SER A 93 0.65 2.22 -12.91
N ARG A 94 0.37 3.31 -12.17
CA ARG A 94 0.51 3.32 -10.70
C ARG A 94 -0.44 2.33 -10.03
N VAL A 95 -1.68 2.23 -10.51
CA VAL A 95 -2.62 1.21 -10.02
C VAL A 95 -2.05 -0.20 -10.22
N LEU A 96 -1.57 -0.52 -11.43
CA LEU A 96 -0.97 -1.82 -11.71
C LEU A 96 0.29 -2.07 -10.86
N VAL A 97 1.24 -1.16 -10.87
CA VAL A 97 2.57 -1.33 -10.28
C VAL A 97 2.52 -1.34 -8.75
N GLU A 98 1.72 -0.48 -8.15
CA GLU A 98 1.69 -0.29 -6.69
C GLU A 98 0.66 -1.21 -6.04
N GLN A 99 -0.56 -1.31 -6.58
CA GLN A 99 -1.64 -2.04 -5.94
C GLN A 99 -1.65 -3.52 -6.33
N LEU A 100 -1.41 -3.84 -7.60
CA LEU A 100 -1.48 -5.22 -8.09
C LEU A 100 -0.13 -5.93 -8.00
N TRP A 101 0.97 -5.28 -8.39
CA TRP A 101 2.32 -5.86 -8.31
C TRP A 101 2.99 -5.63 -6.94
N GLY A 102 2.46 -4.73 -6.11
CA GLY A 102 2.94 -4.50 -4.75
C GLY A 102 4.27 -3.74 -4.66
N ASN A 103 4.64 -2.98 -5.69
CA ASN A 103 5.81 -2.10 -5.63
C ASN A 103 5.52 -0.87 -4.75
N ASN A 104 6.58 -0.21 -4.29
CA ASN A 104 6.44 1.05 -3.58
C ASN A 104 5.86 2.14 -4.49
N GLU A 105 5.14 3.07 -3.86
CA GLU A 105 4.58 4.25 -4.54
C GLU A 105 5.67 5.03 -5.28
N ASN A 106 5.41 5.34 -6.54
CA ASN A 106 6.24 6.21 -7.34
C ASN A 106 5.38 7.14 -8.19
N THR A 107 5.23 8.38 -7.72
CA THR A 107 4.47 9.44 -8.38
C THR A 107 5.04 9.82 -9.75
N ASN A 108 6.34 9.57 -9.98
CA ASN A 108 7.04 9.84 -11.23
C ASN A 108 6.78 8.77 -12.31
N THR A 109 6.02 7.71 -12.01
CA THR A 109 5.61 6.71 -13.01
C THR A 109 4.67 7.35 -14.03
N ILE A 110 5.09 7.35 -15.29
CA ILE A 110 4.36 7.95 -16.40
C ILE A 110 3.83 6.93 -17.42
N GLY A 111 4.26 5.67 -17.32
CA GLY A 111 3.67 4.59 -18.10
C GLY A 111 4.23 3.20 -17.78
N VAL A 112 3.56 2.18 -18.28
CA VAL A 112 4.01 0.78 -18.24
C VAL A 112 3.76 0.15 -19.60
N LEU A 113 4.81 -0.34 -20.23
CA LEU A 113 4.72 -1.16 -21.43
C LEU A 113 4.52 -2.62 -21.06
N ILE A 114 3.54 -3.23 -21.71
CA ILE A 114 3.17 -4.63 -21.53
C ILE A 114 3.15 -5.28 -22.93
N PRO A 115 3.72 -6.48 -23.10
CA PRO A 115 3.49 -7.29 -24.30
C PRO A 115 2.00 -7.39 -24.65
N ASP A 116 1.70 -7.36 -25.95
CA ASP A 116 0.36 -7.63 -26.43
C ASP A 116 -0.06 -9.06 -26.06
N ARG A 117 -1.37 -9.28 -25.97
CA ARG A 117 -1.97 -10.62 -25.72
C ARG A 117 -1.54 -11.32 -24.43
N THR A 118 -0.89 -10.61 -23.51
CA THR A 118 -0.49 -11.11 -22.19
C THR A 118 -1.26 -10.36 -21.11
N SER A 119 -1.75 -11.06 -20.09
CA SER A 119 -2.41 -10.42 -18.95
C SER A 119 -1.37 -9.69 -18.10
N PRO A 120 -1.65 -8.46 -17.61
CA PRO A 120 -0.82 -7.77 -16.62
C PRO A 120 -0.57 -8.57 -15.33
N MET A 121 -1.37 -9.62 -15.08
CA MET A 121 -1.28 -10.50 -13.91
C MET A 121 -0.57 -11.82 -14.19
N ASP A 122 -0.13 -12.07 -15.44
CA ASP A 122 0.58 -13.30 -15.76
C ASP A 122 1.92 -13.37 -15.02
N LYS A 123 2.19 -14.52 -14.37
CA LYS A 123 3.38 -14.69 -13.51
C LYS A 123 4.70 -14.58 -14.24
N ASP A 124 4.72 -14.88 -15.54
CA ASP A 124 5.90 -14.80 -16.40
C ASP A 124 5.97 -13.49 -17.21
N LEU A 125 5.03 -12.57 -16.98
CA LEU A 125 5.04 -11.27 -17.61
C LEU A 125 6.28 -10.48 -17.20
N THR A 126 6.95 -9.89 -18.19
CA THR A 126 7.92 -8.83 -17.97
C THR A 126 7.36 -7.52 -18.53
N GLY A 127 6.82 -6.67 -17.65
CA GLY A 127 6.48 -5.30 -17.98
C GLY A 127 7.70 -4.37 -17.88
N ILE A 128 7.66 -3.26 -18.61
CA ILE A 128 8.67 -2.18 -18.51
C ILE A 128 7.99 -0.96 -17.91
N ILE A 129 8.40 -0.60 -16.71
CA ILE A 129 7.95 0.60 -16.01
C ILE A 129 8.72 1.79 -16.57
N ILE A 130 8.02 2.85 -16.91
CA ILE A 130 8.56 4.10 -17.41
C ILE A 130 8.30 5.19 -16.38
N SER A 131 9.36 5.81 -15.86
CA SER A 131 9.27 6.98 -14.99
C SER A 131 10.11 8.14 -15.52
N PHE A 132 9.79 9.37 -15.12
CA PHE A 132 10.64 10.53 -15.35
C PHE A 132 11.15 11.07 -14.02
N GLU A 133 12.46 11.03 -13.82
CA GLU A 133 13.10 11.54 -12.61
C GLU A 133 13.63 12.96 -12.88
N PRO A 134 13.01 14.02 -12.31
CA PRO A 134 13.39 15.41 -12.54
C PRO A 134 14.64 15.82 -11.75
N THR A 135 15.74 15.08 -11.93
CA THR A 135 16.96 15.23 -11.14
C THR A 135 17.93 16.29 -11.67
N GLY A 136 17.53 17.09 -12.66
CA GLY A 136 18.40 18.04 -13.35
C GLY A 136 19.33 17.42 -14.39
N TYR A 137 20.15 18.28 -14.99
CA TYR A 137 21.11 17.93 -16.03
C TYR A 137 22.32 17.20 -15.46
N LEU A 138 22.53 15.94 -15.84
CA LEU A 138 23.73 15.18 -15.49
C LEU A 138 24.76 15.28 -16.62
N SER A 139 25.84 16.03 -16.43
CA SER A 139 26.90 16.13 -17.42
C SER A 139 27.62 14.79 -17.64
N GLU A 140 28.25 14.62 -18.81
CA GLU A 140 29.01 13.40 -19.11
C GLU A 140 30.16 13.16 -18.11
N GLU A 141 30.82 14.23 -17.68
CA GLU A 141 31.89 14.18 -16.69
C GLU A 141 31.34 13.78 -15.32
N GLY A 142 30.16 14.31 -14.94
CA GLY A 142 29.43 13.85 -13.76
C GLY A 142 29.06 12.37 -13.85
N ALA A 143 28.53 11.93 -14.98
CA ALA A 143 28.16 10.53 -15.21
C ALA A 143 29.36 9.57 -15.11
N GLN A 144 30.53 9.98 -15.62
CA GLN A 144 31.76 9.17 -15.54
C GLN A 144 32.36 9.11 -14.13
N ARG A 145 32.03 10.07 -13.26
CA ARG A 145 32.51 10.12 -11.87
C ARG A 145 31.63 9.39 -10.86
N ILE A 146 30.51 8.78 -11.29
CA ILE A 146 29.62 8.04 -10.39
C ILE A 146 30.38 6.90 -9.73
N ASN A 147 30.40 6.88 -8.39
CA ASN A 147 31.00 5.79 -7.62
C ASN A 147 29.99 4.64 -7.41
N TYR A 148 29.92 3.72 -8.37
CA TYR A 148 28.98 2.58 -8.33
C TYR A 148 29.23 1.59 -7.19
N ASN A 149 30.45 1.57 -6.61
CA ASN A 149 30.76 0.75 -5.44
C ASN A 149 30.12 1.35 -4.17
N ARG A 150 30.18 2.68 -4.03
CA ARG A 150 29.47 3.39 -2.95
C ARG A 150 27.96 3.24 -3.10
N LEU A 151 27.45 3.40 -4.33
CA LEU A 151 26.04 3.17 -4.66
C LEU A 151 25.56 1.79 -4.19
N MET A 152 26.30 0.73 -4.55
CA MET A 152 25.96 -0.63 -4.15
C MET A 152 26.04 -0.84 -2.63
N ARG A 153 27.01 -0.22 -1.95
CA ARG A 153 27.11 -0.29 -0.48
C ARG A 153 25.87 0.30 0.19
N ASN A 154 25.47 1.51 -0.22
CA ASN A 154 24.28 2.16 0.33
C ASN A 154 23.02 1.33 0.08
N MET A 155 22.86 0.76 -1.12
CA MET A 155 21.72 -0.13 -1.41
C MET A 155 21.72 -1.41 -0.55
N LYS A 156 22.89 -1.95 -0.20
CA LYS A 156 23.00 -3.10 0.71
C LYS A 156 22.55 -2.73 2.13
N GLU A 157 22.89 -1.54 2.59
CA GLU A 157 22.46 -1.01 3.90
C GLU A 157 20.93 -0.82 3.94
N GLU A 158 20.36 -0.17 2.93
CA GLU A 158 18.90 0.01 2.82
C GLU A 158 18.15 -1.33 2.83
N ILE A 159 18.65 -2.34 2.09
CA ILE A 159 18.02 -3.66 2.06
C ILE A 159 18.03 -4.36 3.42
N GLN A 160 19.05 -4.14 4.26
CA GLN A 160 19.07 -4.69 5.62
C GLN A 160 17.92 -4.11 6.45
N GLU A 161 17.67 -2.81 6.33
CA GLU A 161 16.54 -2.14 7.00
C GLU A 161 15.19 -2.63 6.43
N ASP A 162 15.11 -2.72 5.11
CA ASP A 162 13.92 -3.16 4.37
C ASP A 162 13.56 -4.63 4.68
N ASN A 163 14.57 -5.49 4.87
CA ASN A 163 14.39 -6.88 5.27
C ASN A 163 13.72 -7.02 6.64
N ALA A 164 13.95 -6.09 7.57
CA ALA A 164 13.26 -6.08 8.85
C ALA A 164 11.74 -5.89 8.66
N LEU A 165 11.34 -5.03 7.71
CA LEU A 165 9.94 -4.84 7.34
C LEU A 165 9.37 -6.03 6.55
N ARG A 166 10.13 -6.60 5.61
CA ARG A 166 9.74 -7.79 4.83
C ARG A 166 9.49 -9.00 5.74
N ASN A 167 10.38 -9.25 6.70
CA ASN A 167 10.22 -10.29 7.72
C ASN A 167 8.93 -10.12 8.53
N ARG A 168 8.62 -8.90 9.00
CA ARG A 168 7.38 -8.61 9.74
C ARG A 168 6.12 -8.89 8.91
N ARG A 169 6.21 -8.74 7.58
CA ARG A 169 5.10 -9.00 6.64
C ARG A 169 5.08 -10.45 6.14
N SER A 170 6.00 -11.31 6.60
CA SER A 170 6.18 -12.68 6.10
C SER A 170 6.39 -12.74 4.57
N ILE A 171 6.96 -11.68 3.99
CA ILE A 171 7.36 -11.61 2.59
C ILE A 171 8.85 -11.93 2.55
N GLY A 172 9.29 -12.81 1.63
CA GLY A 172 10.66 -13.32 1.60
C GLY A 172 11.73 -12.21 1.61
N THR A 173 12.80 -12.43 2.37
CA THR A 173 13.91 -11.49 2.50
C THR A 173 14.94 -11.63 1.38
N ILE A 174 15.59 -10.51 1.09
CA ILE A 174 16.69 -10.44 0.13
C ILE A 174 17.98 -10.78 0.87
N LYS A 175 18.62 -11.88 0.47
CA LYS A 175 19.92 -12.31 1.00
C LYS A 175 21.06 -11.42 0.53
N THR A 176 21.10 -11.18 -0.78
CA THR A 176 22.13 -10.35 -1.40
C THR A 176 21.54 -9.54 -2.54
N ILE A 177 22.03 -8.30 -2.68
CA ILE A 177 21.97 -7.52 -3.90
C ILE A 177 23.39 -7.39 -4.46
N ASP A 178 23.55 -7.52 -5.76
CA ASP A 178 24.81 -7.18 -6.45
C ASP A 178 24.49 -6.58 -7.83
N TRP A 179 25.51 -6.11 -8.54
CA TRP A 179 25.38 -5.77 -9.95
C TRP A 179 25.34 -7.04 -10.79
N ALA A 180 24.34 -7.18 -11.66
CA ALA A 180 24.27 -8.27 -12.64
C ALA A 180 25.38 -8.14 -13.70
N PHE A 181 25.76 -6.90 -14.03
CA PHE A 181 26.96 -6.53 -14.75
C PHE A 181 27.40 -5.13 -14.31
N PRO A 182 28.69 -4.74 -14.46
CA PRO A 182 29.17 -3.43 -14.04
C PRO A 182 28.34 -2.28 -14.64
N PRO A 183 27.77 -1.37 -13.83
CA PRO A 183 27.05 -0.22 -14.36
C PRO A 183 27.97 0.65 -15.22
N TYR A 184 27.38 1.30 -16.22
CA TYR A 184 28.15 2.15 -17.11
C TYR A 184 27.32 3.28 -17.70
N PHE A 185 28.03 4.34 -18.10
CA PHE A 185 27.52 5.43 -18.91
C PHE A 185 27.79 5.16 -20.39
N ASN A 186 26.75 5.22 -21.22
CA ASN A 186 26.82 5.17 -22.66
C ASN A 186 26.81 6.58 -23.24
N LYS A 187 27.95 7.01 -23.79
CA LYS A 187 28.12 8.34 -24.37
C LYS A 187 27.28 8.55 -25.64
N PHE A 188 27.04 7.50 -26.42
CA PHE A 188 26.37 7.63 -27.73
C PHE A 188 24.96 8.20 -27.62
N ASN A 189 24.22 7.79 -26.60
CA ASN A 189 22.82 8.19 -26.39
C ASN A 189 22.59 8.85 -25.02
N HIS A 190 23.66 9.27 -24.34
CA HIS A 190 23.63 9.84 -22.99
C HIS A 190 22.76 9.02 -22.03
N SER A 191 23.12 7.76 -21.81
CA SER A 191 22.33 6.87 -20.95
C SER A 191 23.14 6.16 -19.88
N LEU A 192 22.52 5.89 -18.73
CA LEU A 192 23.08 5.07 -17.66
C LEU A 192 22.42 3.70 -17.66
N HIS A 193 23.23 2.66 -17.56
CA HIS A 193 22.77 1.28 -17.48
C HIS A 193 23.04 0.72 -16.08
N LEU A 194 21.98 0.38 -15.35
CA LEU A 194 22.06 -0.14 -13.98
C LEU A 194 21.28 -1.45 -13.87
N ALA A 195 21.97 -2.58 -13.85
CA ALA A 195 21.35 -3.89 -13.69
C ALA A 195 21.70 -4.52 -12.36
N LYS A 196 20.72 -4.65 -11.47
CA LYS A 196 20.85 -5.25 -10.15
C LYS A 196 20.37 -6.70 -10.20
N ILE A 197 21.03 -7.60 -9.48
CA ILE A 197 20.58 -8.97 -9.23
C ILE A 197 20.26 -9.13 -7.75
N PHE A 198 19.09 -9.70 -7.46
CA PHE A 198 18.61 -10.01 -6.11
C PHE A 198 18.59 -11.51 -5.91
N LYS A 199 19.17 -11.97 -4.81
CA LYS A 199 19.06 -13.37 -4.35
C LYS A 199 18.27 -13.37 -3.05
N PHE A 200 17.35 -14.31 -2.91
CA PHE A 200 16.48 -14.44 -1.74
C PHE A 200 17.00 -15.52 -0.79
N GLU A 201 16.66 -15.41 0.49
CA GLU A 201 17.11 -16.39 1.51
C GLU A 201 16.46 -17.76 1.36
N SER A 202 15.23 -17.82 0.84
CA SER A 202 14.49 -19.07 0.69
C SER A 202 15.19 -20.02 -0.30
N LYS A 203 15.38 -21.27 0.13
CA LYS A 203 15.99 -22.32 -0.70
C LYS A 203 15.11 -22.57 -1.93
N GLY A 204 15.72 -22.55 -3.12
CA GLY A 204 15.03 -22.77 -4.40
C GLY A 204 14.40 -21.51 -5.01
N SER A 205 14.47 -20.35 -4.34
CA SER A 205 14.04 -19.09 -4.95
C SER A 205 14.96 -18.70 -6.11
N SER A 206 14.34 -18.43 -7.26
CA SER A 206 15.06 -17.91 -8.43
C SER A 206 15.56 -16.49 -8.15
N SER A 207 16.79 -16.20 -8.59
CA SER A 207 17.31 -14.83 -8.52
C SER A 207 16.57 -13.94 -9.52
N LEU A 208 16.28 -12.71 -9.12
CA LEU A 208 15.61 -11.71 -9.95
C LEU A 208 16.59 -10.64 -10.40
N ILE A 209 16.37 -10.09 -11.58
CA ILE A 209 17.08 -8.93 -12.10
C ILE A 209 16.14 -7.74 -12.12
N ASN A 210 16.62 -6.59 -11.67
CA ASN A 210 16.02 -5.29 -11.93
C ASN A 210 16.99 -4.52 -12.80
N TYR A 211 16.63 -4.33 -14.07
CA TYR A 211 17.45 -3.59 -15.02
C TYR A 211 16.77 -2.29 -15.38
N GLU A 212 17.44 -1.19 -15.05
CA GLU A 212 17.07 0.16 -15.39
C GLU A 212 18.03 0.76 -16.43
N ILE A 213 17.45 1.37 -17.48
CA ILE A 213 18.14 2.29 -18.39
C ILE A 213 17.62 3.69 -18.12
N ARG A 214 18.51 4.63 -17.81
CA ARG A 214 18.18 6.05 -17.67
C ARG A 214 18.65 6.81 -18.89
N LEU A 215 17.74 7.29 -19.73
CA LEU A 215 18.05 8.22 -20.81
C LEU A 215 18.12 9.64 -20.25
N LEU A 216 19.25 10.31 -20.36
CA LEU A 216 19.45 11.64 -19.80
C LEU A 216 18.85 12.69 -20.74
N GLY A 217 18.11 13.63 -20.17
CA GLY A 217 17.55 14.80 -20.83
C GLY A 217 18.05 16.10 -20.21
N ARG A 218 17.43 17.22 -20.59
CA ARG A 218 17.78 18.55 -20.09
C ARG A 218 17.61 18.69 -18.58
N ASN A 219 16.46 18.22 -18.08
CA ASN A 219 16.00 18.50 -16.71
C ASN A 219 15.93 17.25 -15.82
N GLY A 220 16.47 16.13 -16.26
CA GLY A 220 16.34 14.87 -15.56
C GLY A 220 16.59 13.66 -16.46
N ALA A 221 16.01 12.52 -16.09
CA ALA A 221 16.16 11.28 -16.83
C ALA A 221 14.83 10.55 -17.04
N LEU A 222 14.67 9.97 -18.23
CA LEU A 222 13.61 9.02 -18.53
C LEU A 222 14.11 7.60 -18.22
N CYS A 223 13.50 6.95 -17.23
CA CYS A 223 13.92 5.67 -16.70
C CYS A 223 13.04 4.54 -17.22
N PHE A 224 13.65 3.52 -17.82
CA PHE A 224 13.00 2.29 -18.27
C PHE A 224 13.46 1.14 -17.38
N THR A 225 12.57 0.60 -16.57
CA THR A 225 12.88 -0.42 -15.57
C THR A 225 12.10 -1.70 -15.84
N ALA A 226 12.82 -2.80 -16.06
CA ALA A 226 12.24 -4.14 -16.18
C ALA A 226 12.70 -5.02 -15.01
N ILE A 227 11.77 -5.84 -14.52
CA ILE A 227 12.06 -6.88 -13.53
C ILE A 227 11.80 -8.24 -14.17
N GLY A 228 12.74 -9.17 -14.03
CA GLY A 228 12.58 -10.52 -14.58
C GLY A 228 13.51 -11.53 -13.93
N LYS A 229 13.48 -12.76 -14.43
CA LYS A 229 14.33 -13.85 -13.92
C LYS A 229 15.78 -13.63 -14.35
N SER A 230 16.71 -14.06 -13.51
CA SER A 230 18.15 -13.95 -13.80
C SER A 230 18.59 -14.65 -15.09
N THR A 231 17.92 -15.74 -15.46
CA THR A 231 18.13 -16.47 -16.72
C THR A 231 17.81 -15.64 -17.96
N ASP A 232 16.99 -14.59 -17.83
CA ASP A 232 16.51 -13.79 -18.96
C ASP A 232 17.34 -12.52 -19.18
N LEU A 233 18.47 -12.35 -18.48
CA LEU A 233 19.28 -11.12 -18.50
C LEU A 233 19.56 -10.60 -19.92
N GLN A 234 20.01 -11.48 -20.83
CA GLN A 234 20.36 -11.08 -22.18
C GLN A 234 19.12 -10.65 -22.99
N LYS A 235 18.00 -11.36 -22.81
CA LYS A 235 16.71 -11.02 -23.44
C LYS A 235 16.21 -9.67 -22.94
N LEU A 236 16.20 -9.47 -21.62
CA LEU A 236 15.82 -8.21 -20.98
C LEU A 236 16.69 -7.05 -21.46
N ARG A 237 18.01 -7.28 -21.57
CA ARG A 237 18.94 -6.27 -22.07
C ARG A 237 18.63 -5.84 -23.49
N ASN A 238 18.45 -6.78 -24.40
CA ASN A 238 18.15 -6.48 -25.80
C ASN A 238 16.80 -5.74 -25.91
N GLN A 239 15.80 -6.19 -25.16
CA GLN A 239 14.47 -5.59 -25.15
C GLN A 239 14.48 -4.14 -24.64
N LEU A 240 15.06 -3.90 -23.45
CA LEU A 240 15.14 -2.56 -22.86
C LEU A 240 15.94 -1.59 -23.73
N VAL A 241 17.08 -2.03 -24.26
CA VAL A 241 17.90 -1.20 -25.15
C VAL A 241 17.10 -0.81 -26.39
N SER A 242 16.45 -1.77 -27.05
CA SER A 242 15.64 -1.52 -28.25
C SER A 242 14.50 -0.54 -27.96
N ILE A 243 13.79 -0.72 -26.84
CA ILE A 243 12.67 0.14 -26.45
C ILE A 243 13.15 1.54 -26.08
N SER A 244 14.28 1.67 -25.38
CA SER A 244 14.83 2.97 -25.01
C SER A 244 15.17 3.83 -26.23
N TYR A 245 15.58 3.22 -27.36
CA TYR A 245 15.84 3.94 -28.61
C TYR A 245 14.58 4.45 -29.32
N LEU A 246 13.40 3.95 -28.95
CA LEU A 246 12.12 4.41 -29.51
C LEU A 246 11.57 5.62 -28.75
N ALA A 247 12.22 6.03 -27.67
CA ALA A 247 11.86 7.21 -26.90
C ALA A 247 12.71 8.41 -27.33
N GLN A 248 12.06 9.57 -27.44
CA GLN A 248 12.72 10.81 -27.84
C GLN A 248 12.23 11.96 -26.97
N PHE A 249 13.17 12.73 -26.40
CA PHE A 249 12.83 13.97 -25.72
C PHE A 249 12.25 15.00 -26.71
N THR A 250 11.18 15.66 -26.30
CA THR A 250 10.58 16.75 -27.08
C THR A 250 11.53 17.95 -27.15
N PRO A 251 11.41 18.82 -28.18
CA PRO A 251 12.20 20.05 -28.24
C PRO A 251 12.10 20.87 -26.95
N GLY A 252 13.24 21.32 -26.44
CA GLY A 252 13.35 22.01 -25.15
C GLY A 252 13.63 21.09 -23.96
N ASN A 253 13.49 19.77 -24.11
CA ASN A 253 13.78 18.77 -23.06
C ASN A 253 14.98 17.86 -23.39
N ARG A 254 15.61 18.00 -24.57
CA ARG A 254 16.70 17.12 -25.00
C ARG A 254 17.94 17.42 -24.17
N TYR A 255 18.79 16.41 -24.01
CA TYR A 255 20.09 16.58 -23.36
C TYR A 255 20.91 17.74 -23.94
N THR A 256 20.84 17.93 -25.25
CA THR A 256 21.52 19.01 -25.98
C THR A 256 20.88 20.38 -25.83
N ASP A 257 19.66 20.46 -25.29
CA ASP A 257 18.94 21.72 -25.08
C ASP A 257 19.29 22.36 -23.72
N TYR A 258 20.28 21.80 -23.01
CA TYR A 258 20.80 22.31 -21.75
C TYR A 258 21.37 23.73 -21.90
N LEU A 259 21.00 24.60 -20.96
CA LEU A 259 21.46 25.98 -20.86
C LEU A 259 22.36 26.14 -19.62
N PRO A 260 23.70 26.16 -19.81
CA PRO A 260 24.64 26.40 -18.72
C PRO A 260 24.32 27.68 -17.94
N GLY A 261 24.34 27.59 -16.62
CA GLY A 261 24.08 28.72 -15.72
C GLY A 261 22.60 29.03 -15.45
N SER A 262 21.68 28.51 -16.26
CA SER A 262 20.23 28.62 -16.01
C SER A 262 19.62 27.33 -15.50
N ASP A 263 20.00 26.20 -16.11
CA ASP A 263 19.39 24.92 -15.82
C ASP A 263 20.00 24.26 -14.57
N PHE A 264 19.14 23.59 -13.79
CA PHE A 264 19.55 22.86 -12.59
C PHE A 264 20.43 21.66 -12.96
N THR A 265 21.56 21.51 -12.28
CA THR A 265 22.49 20.38 -12.51
C THR A 265 22.20 19.25 -11.54
N SER A 266 22.35 18.03 -12.04
CA SER A 266 22.15 16.83 -11.25
C SER A 266 23.34 16.57 -10.35
N ASN A 267 23.04 16.20 -9.11
CA ASN A 267 24.05 15.81 -8.14
C ASN A 267 24.45 14.33 -8.27
N TRP A 268 23.88 13.55 -9.20
CA TRP A 268 24.19 12.12 -9.35
C TRP A 268 25.69 11.80 -9.48
N GLY A 269 26.46 12.72 -10.09
CA GLY A 269 27.91 12.60 -10.29
C GLY A 269 28.80 13.23 -9.22
N GLN A 270 28.22 14.00 -8.29
CA GLN A 270 28.93 14.63 -7.17
C GLN A 270 28.56 13.87 -5.88
N GLU A 271 29.51 13.72 -4.97
CA GLU A 271 29.30 13.03 -3.69
C GLU A 271 27.96 13.38 -3.04
N SER A 272 26.95 12.49 -3.10
CA SER A 272 25.65 12.87 -2.55
C SER A 272 24.73 11.69 -2.20
N SER A 273 24.54 11.51 -0.90
CA SER A 273 23.28 11.68 -0.15
C SER A 273 21.90 11.59 -0.84
N PHE A 274 21.73 10.90 -1.97
CA PHE A 274 20.40 10.71 -2.60
C PHE A 274 19.71 9.39 -2.27
N PHE A 275 20.37 8.53 -1.50
CA PHE A 275 19.75 7.41 -0.83
C PHE A 275 19.31 7.88 0.55
N ALA A 276 18.38 8.85 0.57
CA ALA A 276 17.55 8.96 1.76
C ALA A 276 16.76 7.64 1.76
N PRO A 277 17.01 6.73 2.73
CA PRO A 277 16.19 5.54 2.81
C PRO A 277 14.75 6.02 2.83
N VAL A 278 13.87 5.34 2.09
CA VAL A 278 12.41 5.55 2.12
C VAL A 278 11.85 5.13 3.49
N LEU A 279 12.64 5.27 4.56
CA LEU A 279 12.22 5.27 5.93
C LEU A 279 11.73 6.68 6.24
N PHE A 280 10.41 6.82 6.21
CA PHE A 280 9.65 7.99 6.64
C PHE A 280 9.64 9.14 5.63
N SER A 281 8.93 8.96 4.51
CA SER A 281 8.29 10.13 3.91
C SER A 281 7.45 10.80 5.01
N LYS A 282 7.71 12.09 5.27
CA LYS A 282 7.00 12.87 6.31
C LYS A 282 5.48 12.71 6.19
N GLU A 283 5.00 12.42 4.99
CA GLU A 283 3.61 12.14 4.65
C GLU A 283 3.05 10.86 5.27
N LYS A 284 3.77 9.72 5.24
CA LYS A 284 3.30 8.48 5.87
C LYS A 284 3.33 8.56 7.39
N LEU A 285 4.31 9.27 7.95
CA LEU A 285 4.39 9.54 9.39
C LEU A 285 3.23 10.47 9.82
N MET A 286 2.94 11.52 9.05
CA MET A 286 1.79 12.40 9.28
C MET A 286 0.43 11.70 9.09
N LEU A 287 0.31 10.78 8.13
CA LEU A 287 -0.90 9.98 7.92
C LEU A 287 -1.14 9.03 9.10
N GLY A 288 -0.09 8.39 9.59
CA GLY A 288 -0.12 7.55 10.79
C GLY A 288 -0.53 8.34 12.04
N LEU A 289 0.08 9.50 12.27
CA LEU A 289 -0.25 10.41 13.38
C LEU A 289 -1.70 10.90 13.31
N LYS A 290 -2.19 11.32 12.13
CA LYS A 290 -3.58 11.74 11.94
C LYS A 290 -4.56 10.58 12.19
N SER A 291 -4.25 9.38 11.71
CA SER A 291 -5.09 8.19 11.93
C SER A 291 -5.19 7.82 13.42
N THR A 292 -4.06 7.85 14.15
CA THR A 292 -4.07 7.60 15.59
C THR A 292 -4.83 8.66 16.38
N LEU A 293 -4.70 9.94 16.01
CA LEU A 293 -5.41 11.04 16.67
C LEU A 293 -6.93 10.94 16.44
N ILE A 294 -7.37 10.62 15.23
CA ILE A 294 -8.80 10.42 14.91
C ILE A 294 -9.37 9.23 15.71
N LEU A 295 -8.65 8.11 15.79
CA LEU A 295 -9.10 6.95 16.58
C LEU A 295 -9.24 7.29 18.07
N THR A 296 -8.27 8.02 18.65
CA THR A 296 -8.35 8.44 20.06
C THR A 296 -9.50 9.42 20.32
N LEU A 297 -9.81 10.30 19.36
CA LEU A 297 -10.93 11.23 19.47
C LEU A 297 -12.28 10.50 19.45
N ILE A 298 -12.44 9.50 18.57
CA ILE A 298 -13.65 8.68 18.48
C ILE A 298 -13.88 7.92 19.80
N LEU A 299 -12.82 7.33 20.36
CA LEU A 299 -12.89 6.65 21.65
C LEU A 299 -13.32 7.58 22.79
N LEU A 300 -12.78 8.81 22.86
CA LEU A 300 -13.17 9.79 23.87
C LEU A 300 -14.64 10.23 23.75
N VAL A 301 -15.14 10.39 22.52
CA VAL A 301 -16.57 10.71 22.27
C VAL A 301 -17.46 9.57 22.72
N MET A 302 -17.10 8.32 22.42
CA MET A 302 -17.85 7.14 22.87
C MET A 302 -17.89 7.03 24.40
N THR A 303 -16.77 7.25 25.08
CA THR A 303 -16.72 7.20 26.55
C THR A 303 -17.58 8.30 27.18
N LYS A 304 -17.54 9.53 26.63
CA LYS A 304 -18.44 10.61 27.07
C LYS A 304 -19.91 10.30 26.81
N PHE A 305 -20.24 9.69 25.67
CA PHE A 305 -21.61 9.29 25.35
C PHE A 305 -22.15 8.25 26.34
N VAL A 306 -21.36 7.22 26.66
CA VAL A 306 -21.71 6.20 27.65
C VAL A 306 -21.89 6.84 29.04
N PHE A 307 -21.01 7.76 29.44
CA PHE A 307 -21.14 8.46 30.71
C PHE A 307 -22.41 9.33 30.79
N ILE A 308 -22.72 10.09 29.72
CA ILE A 308 -23.94 10.90 29.65
C ILE A 308 -25.19 10.01 29.70
N MET A 309 -25.20 8.90 28.98
CA MET A 309 -26.29 7.92 29.02
C MET A 309 -26.46 7.32 30.42
N HIS A 310 -25.36 7.03 31.12
CA HIS A 310 -25.41 6.54 32.49
C HIS A 310 -26.04 7.57 33.44
N VAL A 311 -25.62 8.84 33.35
CA VAL A 311 -26.19 9.94 34.15
C VAL A 311 -27.67 10.17 33.83
N PHE A 312 -28.05 10.10 32.54
CA PHE A 312 -29.46 10.20 32.13
C PHE A 312 -30.31 9.05 32.69
N HIS A 313 -29.77 7.84 32.69
CA HIS A 313 -30.47 6.67 33.23
C HIS A 313 -30.67 6.81 34.74
N GLN A 314 -29.65 7.23 35.49
CA GLN A 314 -29.75 7.47 36.93
C GLN A 314 -30.78 8.56 37.25
N ARG A 315 -30.81 9.67 36.49
CA ARG A 315 -31.81 10.74 36.66
C ARG A 315 -33.23 10.27 36.36
N LYS A 316 -33.43 9.41 35.34
CA LYS A 316 -34.73 8.84 35.00
C LYS A 316 -35.23 7.89 36.09
N GLN A 317 -34.33 7.14 36.72
CA GLN A 317 -34.67 6.25 37.83
C GLN A 317 -35.04 7.03 39.10
N SER A 318 -34.25 8.05 39.46
CA SER A 318 -34.57 8.95 40.57
C SER A 318 -35.92 9.67 40.39
N ARG A 319 -36.28 10.12 39.17
CA ARG A 319 -37.61 10.70 38.90
C ARG A 319 -38.76 9.71 39.06
N LYS A 320 -38.55 8.43 38.72
CA LYS A 320 -39.57 7.39 38.96
C LYS A 320 -39.76 7.13 40.45
N ASP A 321 -38.67 7.07 41.21
CA ASP A 321 -38.72 6.82 42.66
C ASP A 321 -39.40 7.99 43.41
N ILE A 322 -39.15 9.24 43.00
CA ILE A 322 -39.84 10.42 43.55
C ILE A 322 -41.34 10.39 43.22
N LYS A 323 -41.71 10.02 41.99
CA LYS A 323 -43.12 9.97 41.58
C LYS A 323 -43.89 8.87 42.31
N ILE A 324 -43.27 7.70 42.50
CA ILE A 324 -43.86 6.61 43.30
C ILE A 324 -44.05 7.04 44.76
N ASN A 325 -43.06 7.70 45.38
CA ASN A 325 -43.22 8.22 46.75
C ASN A 325 -44.28 9.32 46.87
N PHE A 326 -44.45 10.14 45.83
CA PHE A 326 -45.49 11.16 45.79
C PHE A 326 -46.89 10.53 45.69
N ASP A 327 -47.08 9.57 44.79
CA ASP A 327 -48.37 8.89 44.61
C ASP A 327 -48.76 8.08 45.86
N VAL A 328 -47.81 7.39 46.52
CA VAL A 328 -48.04 6.67 47.80
C VAL A 328 -48.44 7.63 48.92
N ARG A 329 -47.85 8.82 48.99
CA ARG A 329 -48.18 9.83 50.02
C ARG A 329 -49.56 10.47 49.80
N ILE A 330 -50.02 10.57 48.55
CA ILE A 330 -51.38 11.06 48.22
C ILE A 330 -52.43 10.03 48.65
N ASP A 331 -52.19 8.73 48.39
CA ASP A 331 -53.11 7.65 48.77
C ASP A 331 -53.24 7.47 50.29
N GLU A 332 -52.18 7.72 51.07
CA GLU A 332 -52.23 7.74 52.54
C GLU A 332 -53.03 8.91 53.13
N GLN A 333 -53.26 10.00 52.36
CA GLN A 333 -54.08 11.14 52.82
C GLN A 333 -55.56 11.02 52.43
N LEU A 334 -55.94 10.03 51.63
CA LEU A 334 -57.30 9.82 51.10
C LEU A 334 -58.02 8.62 51.74
N ASN A 335 -57.40 7.96 52.72
CA ASN A 335 -58.00 6.99 53.66
C ASN A 335 -57.94 7.56 55.08
#